data_AF-A0A5N5K092-F1
#
_entry.id   AF-A0A5N5K092-F1
#
_cell.length_a   1.000
_cell.length_b   1.000
_cell.length_c   1.000
_cell.angle_alpha   90.00
_cell.angle_beta   90.00
_cell.angle_gamma   90.00
#
_symmetry.space_group_name_H-M   'P 1'
#
loop_
_entity.id
_entity.type
_entity.pdbx_description
1 polymer ?
#
loop_
_entity_poly.entity_id
_entity_poly.type
_entity_poly.pdbx_seq_one_letter_code
_entity_poly.pdbx_strand_id
1 'polypeptide(L)'
;METTPSESSSTPSTTVPKKKKQRLGWIEWIRGWMYIIYEMLFQRIMASHLQNPLSLPPINNLTCIVTGSTSGIGLQIARQLAESGAHVVMAVRNTKAAHDLIHKWQSEWTGLGLPLNIEVMELDLLSLESVSRFAEAWNARMGPLHVLINNAGIFSIRGYWRFPSITACHGIEEGWMVAHCDLFMSSSPVFSFVQMVCFLQMDRSNAQTVEGSAEMKGPQKFSKDGHEEHMQVNHLAPALLSILLLPSLVRGSPSRIINVNSVMHYVGFVDTEDMNVVSGKRKYTSLVGYTGSKLAQVMFSSVLHRRLPSESGISVLCVSPGVVQTNVARDLPKIVQAGYHLIPYFIFNAQEGSRSALFSATDPQIPEYCELLKSDDWPVCAFISQDCRPTNPSEEAHNIDTAHEVWEKTLEMIGLPSDAIEKLIEGEDVRCRYGERQE
;
A
#
# COMPACT_ATOMS: atom_id res chain seq x y z
N MET A 1 -58.19 -12.55 -43.59
CA MET A 1 -56.92 -13.30 -43.48
C MET A 1 -55.90 -12.49 -44.25
N GLU A 2 -55.22 -11.53 -43.60
CA GLU A 2 -53.94 -11.75 -42.88
C GLU A 2 -52.87 -12.31 -43.84
N THR A 3 -51.66 -11.77 -44.02
CA THR A 3 -50.89 -10.70 -43.37
C THR A 3 -49.62 -10.47 -44.23
N THR A 4 -49.19 -9.20 -44.31
CA THR A 4 -47.81 -8.63 -44.40
C THR A 4 -46.76 -9.08 -45.45
N PRO A 5 -46.04 -8.10 -46.06
CA PRO A 5 -44.78 -8.31 -46.78
C PRO A 5 -43.57 -8.35 -45.83
N SER A 6 -42.53 -9.11 -46.17
CA SER A 6 -41.27 -9.18 -45.42
C SER A 6 -40.35 -8.00 -45.77
N GLU A 7 -40.27 -7.01 -44.89
CA GLU A 7 -39.25 -5.96 -44.91
C GLU A 7 -37.95 -6.42 -44.25
N SER A 8 -36.85 -5.92 -44.80
CA SER A 8 -35.47 -5.97 -44.33
C SER A 8 -35.29 -5.49 -42.89
N SER A 9 -34.39 -6.12 -42.13
CA SER A 9 -33.63 -5.39 -41.12
C SER A 9 -32.20 -5.92 -41.00
N SER A 10 -31.29 -5.18 -41.61
CA SER A 10 -29.89 -5.10 -41.21
C SER A 10 -29.80 -4.29 -39.92
N THR A 11 -29.29 -4.88 -38.84
CA THR A 11 -28.88 -4.16 -37.63
C THR A 11 -27.35 -4.22 -37.50
N PRO A 12 -26.63 -3.11 -37.68
CA PRO A 12 -25.28 -3.00 -37.16
C PRO A 12 -25.37 -2.72 -35.66
N SER A 13 -24.80 -3.61 -34.85
CA SER A 13 -24.64 -3.42 -33.41
C SER A 13 -23.67 -2.26 -33.15
N THR A 14 -24.20 -1.06 -32.97
CA THR A 14 -23.44 0.08 -32.43
C THR A 14 -23.19 -0.15 -30.94
N THR A 15 -22.07 -0.79 -30.61
CA THR A 15 -21.50 -0.73 -29.26
C THR A 15 -20.96 0.68 -29.05
N VAL A 16 -21.74 1.52 -28.36
CA VAL A 16 -21.26 2.83 -27.87
C VAL A 16 -20.07 2.56 -26.96
N PRO A 17 -18.88 3.17 -27.20
CA PRO A 17 -17.75 2.99 -26.29
C PRO A 17 -18.15 3.54 -24.91
N LYS A 18 -18.17 2.69 -23.88
CA LYS A 18 -18.33 3.16 -22.50
C LYS A 18 -17.18 4.14 -22.23
N LYS A 19 -17.49 5.40 -21.91
CA LYS A 19 -16.47 6.38 -21.51
C LYS A 19 -15.68 5.81 -20.33
N LYS A 20 -14.38 5.64 -20.50
CA LYS A 20 -13.48 5.10 -19.47
C LYS A 20 -13.54 6.03 -18.25
N LYS A 21 -13.78 5.46 -17.06
CA LYS A 21 -13.86 6.19 -15.80
C LYS A 21 -12.49 6.84 -15.55
N GLN A 22 -12.45 8.16 -15.41
CA GLN A 22 -11.18 8.90 -15.25
C GLN A 22 -10.84 9.19 -13.78
N ARG A 23 -11.82 9.04 -12.87
CA ARG A 23 -11.71 9.38 -11.45
C ARG A 23 -12.72 8.56 -10.63
N LEU A 24 -12.43 8.44 -9.34
CA LEU A 24 -13.39 7.91 -8.37
C LEU A 24 -14.68 8.74 -8.38
N GLY A 25 -15.84 8.08 -8.33
CA GLY A 25 -17.12 8.76 -8.16
C GLY A 25 -17.20 9.45 -6.79
N TRP A 26 -18.04 10.47 -6.69
CA TRP A 26 -18.12 11.30 -5.48
C TRP A 26 -18.65 10.52 -4.27
N ILE A 27 -19.56 9.56 -4.49
CA ILE A 27 -20.12 8.70 -3.43
C ILE A 27 -19.04 7.77 -2.89
N GLU A 28 -18.33 7.09 -3.78
CA GLU A 28 -17.26 6.17 -3.43
C GLU A 28 -16.13 6.90 -2.69
N TRP A 29 -15.82 8.12 -3.12
CA TRP A 29 -14.83 8.97 -2.46
C TRP A 29 -15.24 9.37 -1.04
N ILE A 30 -16.49 9.82 -0.83
CA ILE A 30 -17.01 10.12 0.51
C ILE A 30 -17.01 8.88 1.39
N ARG A 31 -17.46 7.74 0.85
CA ARG A 31 -17.50 6.47 1.58
C ARG A 31 -16.10 6.01 1.98
N GLY A 32 -15.10 6.18 1.11
CA GLY A 32 -13.71 5.90 1.43
C GLY A 32 -13.19 6.75 2.59
N TRP A 33 -13.50 8.05 2.62
CA TRP A 33 -13.15 8.90 3.76
C TRP A 33 -13.89 8.54 5.05
N MET A 34 -15.18 8.21 4.96
CA MET A 34 -15.95 7.71 6.11
C MET A 34 -15.31 6.45 6.69
N TYR A 35 -14.86 5.53 5.84
CA TYR A 35 -14.15 4.32 6.26
C TYR A 35 -12.83 4.66 6.96
N ILE A 36 -12.02 5.57 6.41
CA ILE A 36 -10.75 6.01 7.01
C ILE A 36 -10.98 6.66 8.38
N ILE A 37 -12.00 7.50 8.51
CA ILE A 37 -12.36 8.14 9.79
C ILE A 37 -12.82 7.08 10.80
N TYR A 38 -13.67 6.14 10.38
CA TYR A 38 -14.12 5.04 11.22
C TYR A 38 -12.94 4.22 11.73
N GLU A 39 -12.04 3.80 10.83
CA GLU A 39 -10.81 3.08 11.17
C GLU A 39 -9.96 3.86 12.18
N MET A 40 -9.71 5.15 11.92
CA MET A 40 -8.92 5.98 12.82
C MET A 40 -9.54 6.05 14.23
N LEU A 41 -10.86 6.13 14.35
CA LEU A 41 -11.56 6.25 15.65
C LEU A 41 -11.69 4.91 16.38
N PHE A 42 -11.87 3.80 15.66
CA PHE A 42 -12.26 2.52 16.25
C PHE A 42 -11.18 1.43 16.17
N GLN A 43 -10.06 1.62 15.46
CA GLN A 43 -9.02 0.60 15.32
C GLN A 43 -8.50 0.05 16.65
N ARG A 44 -8.36 0.91 17.69
CA ARG A 44 -7.93 0.46 19.03
C ARG A 44 -8.93 -0.48 19.69
N ILE A 45 -10.22 -0.19 19.53
CA ILE A 45 -11.29 -1.02 20.08
C ILE A 45 -11.36 -2.34 19.30
N MET A 46 -11.30 -2.26 17.97
CA MET A 46 -11.33 -3.44 17.10
C MET A 46 -10.14 -4.37 17.35
N ALA A 47 -8.95 -3.83 17.61
CA ALA A 47 -7.74 -4.59 17.90
C ALA A 47 -7.50 -4.85 19.40
N SER A 48 -8.46 -4.58 20.27
CA SER A 48 -8.31 -4.71 21.73
C SER A 48 -8.13 -6.16 22.20
N HIS A 49 -8.54 -7.14 21.40
CA HIS A 49 -8.31 -8.57 21.65
C HIS A 49 -6.89 -9.01 21.33
N LEU A 50 -6.10 -8.20 20.60
CA LEU A 50 -4.75 -8.56 20.20
C LEU A 50 -3.74 -8.17 21.28
N GLN A 51 -2.82 -9.09 21.57
CA GLN A 51 -1.66 -8.81 22.39
C GLN A 51 -0.68 -7.87 21.67
N ASN A 52 0.12 -7.13 22.45
CA ASN A 52 1.20 -6.29 21.94
C ASN A 52 2.45 -6.44 22.84
N PRO A 53 3.55 -7.06 22.39
CA PRO A 53 3.77 -7.69 21.07
C PRO A 53 2.77 -8.80 20.75
N LEU A 54 2.65 -9.13 19.47
CA LEU A 54 1.87 -10.30 19.06
C LEU A 54 2.63 -11.55 19.49
N SER A 55 1.96 -12.48 20.18
CA SER A 55 2.55 -13.78 20.51
C SER A 55 2.61 -14.63 19.25
N LEU A 56 3.82 -14.97 18.80
CA LEU A 56 4.04 -15.78 17.61
C LEU A 56 4.41 -17.21 18.01
N PRO A 57 4.00 -18.22 17.21
CA PRO A 57 4.50 -19.58 17.40
C PRO A 57 6.00 -19.64 17.05
N PRO A 58 6.73 -20.65 17.55
CA PRO A 58 8.10 -20.92 17.08
C PRO A 58 8.11 -21.19 15.58
N ILE A 59 8.97 -20.48 14.84
CA ILE A 59 9.03 -20.50 13.37
C ILE A 59 10.46 -20.77 12.88
N ASN A 60 11.17 -21.66 13.58
CA ASN A 60 12.60 -21.94 13.38
C ASN A 60 12.95 -22.46 11.97
N ASN A 61 11.97 -22.97 11.24
CA ASN A 61 12.11 -23.49 9.88
C ASN A 61 11.78 -22.46 8.80
N LEU A 62 11.28 -21.28 9.17
CA LEU A 62 10.89 -20.25 8.20
C LEU A 62 12.08 -19.36 7.84
N THR A 63 12.17 -19.03 6.56
CA THR A 63 13.09 -18.02 6.02
C THR A 63 12.25 -16.87 5.48
N CYS A 64 12.52 -15.67 6.00
CA CYS A 64 11.69 -14.49 5.82
C CYS A 64 12.52 -13.32 5.29
N ILE A 65 12.08 -12.68 4.20
CA ILE A 65 12.64 -11.41 3.73
C ILE A 65 11.70 -10.28 4.15
N VAL A 66 12.24 -9.24 4.79
CA VAL A 66 11.46 -8.07 5.21
C VAL A 66 12.07 -6.80 4.63
N THR A 67 11.35 -6.15 3.72
CA THR A 67 11.81 -4.89 3.10
C THR A 67 11.59 -3.70 4.03
N GLY A 68 12.54 -2.76 4.07
CA GLY A 68 12.40 -1.52 4.85
C GLY A 68 12.40 -1.74 6.37
N SER A 69 13.20 -2.69 6.84
CA SER A 69 13.22 -3.20 8.22
C SER A 69 14.12 -2.41 9.19
N THR A 70 14.66 -1.24 8.80
CA THR A 70 15.49 -0.40 9.70
C THR A 70 14.71 0.59 10.56
N SER A 71 13.40 0.74 10.38
CA SER A 71 12.57 1.63 11.20
C SER A 71 11.09 1.26 11.19
N GLY A 72 10.31 1.83 12.11
CA GLY A 72 8.85 1.73 12.11
C GLY A 72 8.35 0.29 12.14
N ILE A 73 7.32 0.01 11.33
CA ILE A 73 6.62 -1.29 11.28
C ILE A 73 7.57 -2.41 10.86
N GLY A 74 8.35 -2.21 9.78
CA GLY A 74 9.28 -3.21 9.26
C GLY A 74 10.34 -3.65 10.28
N LEU A 75 10.79 -2.73 11.12
CA LEU A 75 11.71 -3.03 12.22
C LEU A 75 11.07 -3.98 13.22
N GLN A 76 9.82 -3.71 13.62
CA GLN A 76 9.10 -4.53 14.58
C GLN A 76 8.73 -5.91 14.01
N ILE A 77 8.44 -5.98 12.71
CA ILE A 77 8.23 -7.24 11.98
C ILE A 77 9.53 -8.07 12.02
N ALA A 78 10.64 -7.51 11.55
CA ALA A 78 11.92 -8.23 11.48
C ALA A 78 12.39 -8.71 12.86
N ARG A 79 12.28 -7.86 13.89
CA ARG A 79 12.63 -8.19 15.26
C ARG A 79 11.81 -9.37 15.79
N GLN A 80 10.47 -9.28 15.73
CA GLN A 80 9.59 -10.31 16.29
C GLN A 80 9.71 -11.65 15.54
N LEU A 81 9.93 -11.64 14.22
CA LEU A 81 10.19 -12.89 13.47
C LEU A 81 11.51 -13.55 13.91
N ALA A 82 12.57 -12.76 14.07
CA ALA A 82 13.87 -13.26 14.51
C ALA A 82 13.83 -13.78 15.96
N GLU A 83 13.17 -13.06 16.87
CA GLU A 83 12.94 -13.49 18.26
C GLU A 83 12.08 -14.76 18.35
N SER A 84 11.27 -15.03 17.32
CA SER A 84 10.46 -16.27 17.21
C SER A 84 11.20 -17.41 16.49
N GLY A 85 12.49 -17.20 16.15
CA GLY A 85 13.39 -18.23 15.64
C GLY A 85 13.55 -18.29 14.12
N ALA A 86 12.81 -17.49 13.33
CA ALA A 86 12.96 -17.48 11.87
C ALA A 86 14.34 -17.01 11.42
N HIS A 87 14.79 -17.51 10.27
CA HIS A 87 15.88 -16.89 9.53
C HIS A 87 15.36 -15.61 8.85
N VAL A 88 15.80 -14.44 9.31
CA VAL A 88 15.32 -13.15 8.81
C VAL A 88 16.39 -12.43 7.99
N VAL A 89 16.00 -11.98 6.80
CA VAL A 89 16.81 -11.14 5.93
C VAL A 89 16.26 -9.72 5.95
N MET A 90 17.01 -8.80 6.54
CA MET A 90 16.71 -7.38 6.51
C MET A 90 17.10 -6.80 5.14
N ALA A 91 16.14 -6.66 4.23
CA ALA A 91 16.34 -6.09 2.91
C ALA A 91 16.20 -4.56 2.96
N VAL A 92 17.32 -3.85 2.98
CA VAL A 92 17.36 -2.40 3.27
C VAL A 92 18.41 -1.65 2.46
N ARG A 93 18.18 -0.35 2.24
CA ARG A 93 19.14 0.53 1.55
C ARG A 93 20.37 0.85 2.39
N ASN A 94 20.20 1.13 3.68
CA ASN A 94 21.31 1.46 4.58
C ASN A 94 21.67 0.22 5.42
N THR A 95 22.58 -0.58 4.89
CA THR A 95 23.02 -1.84 5.53
C THR A 95 23.71 -1.58 6.87
N LYS A 96 24.48 -0.49 7.00
CA LYS A 96 25.14 -0.12 8.26
C LYS A 96 24.14 0.04 9.41
N ALA A 97 23.06 0.79 9.17
CA ALA A 97 22.02 1.00 10.17
C ALA A 97 21.33 -0.33 10.59
N ALA A 98 21.17 -1.29 9.67
CA ALA A 98 20.64 -2.60 10.00
C ALA A 98 21.63 -3.44 10.84
N HIS A 99 22.93 -3.41 10.52
CA HIS A 99 23.95 -4.09 11.33
C HIS A 99 24.00 -3.55 12.76
N ASP A 100 23.92 -2.23 12.94
CA ASP A 100 23.88 -1.59 14.26
C ASP A 100 22.65 -2.04 15.08
N LEU A 101 21.49 -2.18 14.42
CA LEU A 101 20.25 -2.70 15.04
C LEU A 101 20.38 -4.18 15.41
N ILE A 102 20.92 -5.02 14.53
CA ILE A 102 21.14 -6.44 14.80
C ILE A 102 22.08 -6.61 15.99
N HIS A 103 23.20 -5.87 16.04
CA HIS A 103 24.13 -5.94 17.17
C HIS A 103 23.42 -5.57 18.49
N LYS A 104 22.60 -4.52 18.46
CA LYS A 104 21.77 -4.15 19.61
C LYS A 104 20.81 -5.28 20.02
N TRP A 105 20.07 -5.86 19.08
CA TRP A 105 19.12 -6.94 19.39
C TRP A 105 19.81 -8.19 19.93
N GLN A 106 20.95 -8.58 19.36
CA GLN A 106 21.75 -9.70 19.87
C GLN A 106 22.21 -9.46 21.32
N SER A 107 22.54 -8.21 21.68
CA SER A 107 22.94 -7.87 23.06
C SER A 107 21.77 -7.85 24.05
N GLU A 108 20.56 -7.51 23.58
CA GLU A 108 19.33 -7.50 24.39
C GLU A 108 18.67 -8.88 24.47
N TRP A 109 19.05 -9.80 23.58
CA TRP A 109 18.43 -11.11 23.44
C TRP A 109 18.81 -12.03 24.60
N THR A 110 17.80 -12.41 25.39
CA THR A 110 17.93 -13.28 26.57
C THR A 110 17.29 -14.66 26.38
N GLY A 111 16.99 -15.05 25.14
CA GLY A 111 16.34 -16.32 24.82
C GLY A 111 17.18 -17.56 25.17
N LEU A 112 16.80 -18.72 24.63
CA LEU A 112 17.33 -20.07 24.92
C LEU A 112 18.83 -20.31 24.67
N GLY A 113 19.69 -19.28 24.67
CA GLY A 113 21.14 -19.38 24.49
C GLY A 113 21.60 -19.44 23.03
N LEU A 114 20.69 -19.29 22.07
CA LEU A 114 21.01 -19.25 20.63
C LEU A 114 20.96 -17.80 20.13
N PRO A 115 21.92 -17.36 19.28
CA PRO A 115 21.87 -16.04 18.67
C PRO A 115 20.67 -15.92 17.72
N LEU A 116 20.17 -14.70 17.53
CA LEU A 116 19.13 -14.42 16.53
C LEU A 116 19.67 -14.78 15.13
N ASN A 117 18.88 -15.54 14.35
CA ASN A 117 19.23 -15.89 12.98
C ASN A 117 18.79 -14.76 12.03
N ILE A 118 19.60 -13.72 11.94
CA ILE A 118 19.27 -12.51 11.19
C ILE A 118 20.47 -11.99 10.40
N GLU A 119 20.26 -11.68 9.13
CA GLU A 119 21.25 -11.13 8.22
C GLU A 119 20.74 -9.88 7.49
N VAL A 120 21.63 -9.19 6.78
CA VAL A 120 21.34 -7.96 6.04
C VAL A 120 21.68 -8.16 4.57
N MET A 121 20.79 -7.73 3.68
CA MET A 121 21.05 -7.64 2.24
C MET A 121 20.65 -6.26 1.73
N GLU A 122 21.47 -5.70 0.84
CA GLU A 122 21.21 -4.37 0.29
C GLU A 122 20.04 -4.40 -0.71
N LEU A 123 19.05 -3.53 -0.48
CA LEU A 123 17.91 -3.35 -1.38
C LEU A 123 17.48 -1.88 -1.39
N ASP A 124 17.65 -1.21 -2.54
CA ASP A 124 17.08 0.11 -2.78
C ASP A 124 15.87 0.04 -3.72
N LEU A 125 14.67 0.20 -3.18
CA LEU A 125 13.43 0.19 -3.95
C LEU A 125 13.26 1.41 -4.88
N LEU A 126 14.10 2.45 -4.74
CA LEU A 126 14.15 3.56 -5.71
C LEU A 126 14.90 3.19 -7.01
N SER A 127 15.34 1.93 -7.15
CA SER A 127 16.19 1.45 -8.23
C SER A 127 15.79 0.02 -8.63
N LEU A 128 15.09 -0.17 -9.75
CA LEU A 128 14.69 -1.50 -10.24
C LEU A 128 15.91 -2.40 -10.52
N GLU A 129 17.03 -1.82 -10.94
CA GLU A 129 18.32 -2.54 -11.04
C GLU A 129 18.82 -3.07 -9.68
N SER A 130 18.56 -2.35 -8.59
CA SER A 130 18.91 -2.84 -7.24
C SER A 130 18.01 -4.00 -6.84
N VAL A 131 16.74 -3.98 -7.26
CA VAL A 131 15.79 -5.07 -7.04
C VAL A 131 16.21 -6.32 -7.81
N SER A 132 16.59 -6.16 -9.08
CA SER A 132 17.11 -7.27 -9.90
C SER A 132 18.37 -7.88 -9.29
N ARG A 133 19.39 -7.07 -8.95
CA ARG A 133 20.61 -7.58 -8.31
C ARG A 133 20.34 -8.28 -6.97
N PHE A 134 19.42 -7.75 -6.15
CA PHE A 134 19.01 -8.41 -4.91
C PHE A 134 18.40 -9.79 -5.18
N ALA A 135 17.47 -9.88 -6.13
CA ALA A 135 16.78 -11.13 -6.44
C ALA A 135 17.73 -12.17 -7.07
N GLU A 136 18.62 -11.74 -7.97
CA GLU A 136 19.68 -12.58 -8.55
C GLU A 136 20.62 -13.12 -7.45
N ALA A 137 21.13 -12.26 -6.59
CA ALA A 137 22.00 -12.65 -5.48
C ALA A 137 21.31 -13.58 -4.47
N TRP A 138 20.00 -13.38 -4.23
CA TRP A 138 19.22 -14.26 -3.38
C TRP A 138 18.98 -15.63 -4.03
N ASN A 139 18.49 -15.65 -5.27
CA ASN A 139 18.19 -16.88 -5.99
C ASN A 139 19.44 -17.74 -6.24
N ALA A 140 20.61 -17.12 -6.43
CA ALA A 140 21.90 -17.81 -6.56
C ALA A 140 22.26 -18.67 -5.34
N ARG A 141 21.68 -18.38 -4.16
CA ARG A 141 21.85 -19.20 -2.95
C ARG A 141 21.11 -20.54 -3.01
N MET A 142 20.17 -20.70 -3.94
CA MET A 142 19.36 -21.91 -4.13
C MET A 142 18.58 -22.36 -2.89
N GLY A 143 18.41 -21.47 -1.91
CA GLY A 143 17.65 -21.73 -0.68
C GLY A 143 16.13 -21.54 -0.86
N PRO A 144 15.32 -22.02 0.11
CA PRO A 144 13.89 -21.76 0.16
C PRO A 144 13.59 -20.35 0.71
N LEU A 145 12.56 -19.71 0.17
CA LEU A 145 11.95 -18.51 0.75
C LEU A 145 10.52 -18.83 1.17
N HIS A 146 10.21 -18.70 2.46
CA HIS A 146 8.89 -19.05 2.99
C HIS A 146 7.99 -17.83 3.10
N VAL A 147 8.54 -16.67 3.47
CA VAL A 147 7.75 -15.43 3.62
C VAL A 147 8.49 -14.24 3.01
N LEU A 148 7.86 -13.57 2.06
CA LEU A 148 8.28 -12.25 1.57
C LEU A 148 7.34 -11.20 2.14
N ILE A 149 7.87 -10.25 2.91
CA ILE A 149 7.11 -9.11 3.45
C ILE A 149 7.55 -7.83 2.75
N ASN A 150 6.74 -7.40 1.78
CA ASN A 150 6.86 -6.11 1.11
C ASN A 150 6.30 -5.01 2.02
N ASN A 151 7.08 -4.65 3.04
CA ASN A 151 6.71 -3.65 4.04
C ASN A 151 7.15 -2.23 3.66
N ALA A 152 8.30 -2.08 3.01
CA ALA A 152 8.85 -0.78 2.70
C ALA A 152 7.84 0.07 1.91
N GLY A 153 7.68 1.32 2.34
CA GLY A 153 6.83 2.27 1.66
C GLY A 153 7.22 3.69 2.03
N ILE A 154 6.96 4.61 1.11
CA ILE A 154 7.13 6.03 1.35
C ILE A 154 5.79 6.74 1.29
N PHE A 155 5.69 7.78 2.10
CA PHE A 155 4.61 8.76 2.06
C PHE A 155 5.22 10.11 2.38
N SER A 156 5.16 11.06 1.44
CA SER A 156 5.80 12.38 1.62
C SER A 156 4.78 13.51 1.69
N ILE A 157 4.52 14.06 2.88
CA ILE A 157 3.74 15.31 3.02
C ILE A 157 4.72 16.50 3.03
N ARG A 158 5.44 16.75 1.92
CA ARG A 158 6.30 17.94 1.82
C ARG A 158 5.54 19.15 1.26
N GLY A 159 4.49 19.61 1.94
CA GLY A 159 3.74 20.81 1.53
C GLY A 159 3.81 21.94 2.55
N TYR A 160 4.21 23.13 2.11
CA TYR A 160 4.03 24.35 2.90
C TYR A 160 2.53 24.67 2.99
N TRP A 161 2.01 24.77 4.22
CA TRP A 161 0.72 25.42 4.47
C TRP A 161 0.88 26.91 4.19
N ARG A 162 0.44 27.36 3.01
CA ARG A 162 0.34 28.80 2.72
C ARG A 162 -1.09 29.23 3.03
N PHE A 163 -1.32 29.65 4.28
CA PHE A 163 -2.55 30.37 4.61
C PHE A 163 -2.53 31.70 3.83
N PRO A 164 -3.63 32.10 3.17
CA PRO A 164 -3.73 33.45 2.65
C PRO A 164 -3.55 34.43 3.81
N SER A 165 -2.66 35.41 3.65
CA SER A 165 -2.66 36.58 4.53
C SER A 165 -4.05 37.20 4.45
N ILE A 166 -4.74 37.35 5.58
CA ILE A 166 -5.97 38.15 5.65
C ILE A 166 -5.54 39.60 5.44
N THR A 167 -5.43 40.02 4.18
CA THR A 167 -5.40 41.44 3.86
C THR A 167 -6.85 41.89 3.91
N ALA A 168 -7.17 42.69 4.93
CA ALA A 168 -8.51 43.18 5.20
C ALA A 168 -9.14 43.82 3.96
N CYS A 169 -10.13 43.14 3.36
CA CYS A 169 -11.09 43.79 2.47
C CYS A 169 -12.02 44.65 3.34
N HIS A 170 -11.72 45.94 3.43
CA HIS A 170 -12.69 46.93 3.85
C HIS A 170 -13.74 47.09 2.74
N GLY A 171 -15.01 46.92 3.10
CA GLY A 171 -16.13 47.43 2.33
C GLY A 171 -16.95 46.40 1.58
N ILE A 172 -17.73 45.57 2.30
CA ILE A 172 -19.07 45.16 1.88
C ILE A 172 -19.96 45.16 3.16
N GLU A 173 -21.13 45.75 3.01
CA GLU A 173 -22.07 46.17 4.05
C GLU A 173 -22.58 45.05 4.97
N GLU A 174 -22.96 45.47 6.17
CA GLU A 174 -23.48 44.68 7.28
C GLU A 174 -24.79 43.94 6.94
N GLY A 175 -24.85 42.67 7.36
CA GLY A 175 -26.10 41.93 7.47
C GLY A 175 -25.90 40.47 7.07
N TRP A 176 -26.06 39.56 8.03
CA TRP A 176 -26.10 38.09 7.87
C TRP A 176 -24.78 37.31 7.92
N MET A 177 -23.89 37.52 8.90
CA MET A 177 -22.93 36.46 9.28
C MET A 177 -22.24 36.59 10.64
N VAL A 178 -22.97 36.89 11.73
CA VAL A 178 -22.35 36.96 13.08
C VAL A 178 -23.03 36.06 14.13
N ALA A 179 -24.13 35.37 13.82
CA ALA A 179 -24.86 34.60 14.83
C ALA A 179 -24.55 33.09 14.90
N HIS A 180 -23.54 32.56 14.19
CA HIS A 180 -23.28 31.11 14.19
C HIS A 180 -21.84 30.66 14.49
N CYS A 181 -20.91 31.58 14.81
CA CYS A 181 -19.53 31.21 15.16
C CYS A 181 -19.29 31.00 16.67
N ASP A 182 -20.14 31.52 17.56
CA ASP A 182 -19.89 31.44 19.01
C ASP A 182 -20.49 30.20 19.70
N LEU A 183 -21.27 29.37 18.99
CA LEU A 183 -21.83 28.12 19.53
C LEU A 183 -21.09 26.85 19.12
N PHE A 184 -20.06 26.92 18.26
CA PHE A 184 -19.37 25.73 17.71
C PHE A 184 -18.06 25.35 18.41
N MET A 185 -17.67 26.06 19.48
CA MET A 185 -16.44 25.79 20.26
C MET A 185 -16.69 25.05 21.59
N SER A 186 -17.69 24.17 21.69
CA SER A 186 -17.98 23.47 22.97
C SER A 186 -18.18 21.96 22.94
N SER A 187 -17.93 21.25 21.82
CA SER A 187 -18.10 19.78 21.81
C SER A 187 -17.02 19.04 21.02
N SER A 188 -16.10 18.45 21.77
CA SER A 188 -15.09 17.45 21.35
C SER A 188 -13.99 17.90 20.36
N PRO A 189 -12.70 17.83 20.75
CA PRO A 189 -11.55 18.06 19.86
C PRO A 189 -11.54 17.17 18.59
N VAL A 190 -12.19 16.00 18.68
CA VAL A 190 -12.30 15.03 17.57
C VAL A 190 -13.20 15.55 16.46
N PHE A 191 -14.28 16.25 16.82
CA PHE A 191 -15.22 16.82 15.86
C PHE A 191 -14.59 17.98 15.07
N SER A 192 -13.74 18.76 15.74
CA SER A 192 -13.02 19.89 15.14
C SER A 192 -11.95 19.45 14.13
N PHE A 193 -11.29 18.30 14.34
CA PHE A 193 -10.31 17.76 13.38
C PHE A 193 -10.98 17.15 12.13
N VAL A 194 -12.08 16.40 12.32
CA VAL A 194 -12.86 15.85 11.20
C VAL A 194 -13.52 16.96 10.39
N GLN A 195 -14.09 17.98 11.05
CA GLN A 195 -14.56 19.18 10.35
C GLN A 195 -13.42 19.91 9.66
N MET A 196 -12.23 20.05 10.24
CA MET A 196 -11.11 20.71 9.56
C MET A 196 -10.68 19.94 8.29
N VAL A 197 -10.63 18.60 8.32
CA VAL A 197 -10.31 17.79 7.13
C VAL A 197 -11.42 17.86 6.08
N CYS A 198 -12.69 17.80 6.49
CA CYS A 198 -13.84 17.91 5.58
C CYS A 198 -13.98 19.32 4.99
N PHE A 199 -13.82 20.37 5.81
CA PHE A 199 -13.99 21.78 5.42
C PHE A 199 -12.86 22.25 4.49
N LEU A 200 -11.65 21.69 4.62
CA LEU A 200 -10.54 21.96 3.71
C LEU A 200 -10.73 21.35 2.31
N GLN A 201 -11.73 20.48 2.10
CA GLN A 201 -11.97 19.82 0.81
C GLN A 201 -13.37 20.05 0.23
N MET A 202 -14.24 20.79 0.94
CA MET A 202 -15.65 20.97 0.60
C MET A 202 -15.95 22.12 -0.38
N ASP A 203 -14.96 22.66 -1.11
CA ASP A 203 -15.22 23.67 -2.15
C ASP A 203 -14.88 23.14 -3.55
N ARG A 204 -15.86 22.49 -4.17
CA ARG A 204 -15.78 22.02 -5.57
C ARG A 204 -17.00 22.36 -6.41
N SER A 205 -17.99 23.06 -5.87
CA SER A 205 -19.26 23.25 -6.56
C SER A 205 -19.34 24.53 -7.39
N ASN A 206 -18.42 25.51 -7.24
CA ASN A 206 -18.53 26.76 -7.99
C ASN A 206 -17.22 27.57 -8.12
N ALA A 207 -16.13 26.94 -8.58
CA ALA A 207 -14.85 27.65 -8.73
C ALA A 207 -14.76 28.42 -10.07
N GLN A 208 -15.48 29.54 -10.18
CA GLN A 208 -14.86 30.74 -10.76
C GLN A 208 -13.91 31.29 -9.70
N THR A 209 -12.61 31.12 -9.94
CA THR A 209 -11.49 31.85 -9.30
C THR A 209 -11.71 32.27 -7.85
N VAL A 210 -11.52 31.34 -6.91
CA VAL A 210 -11.11 31.68 -5.54
C VAL A 210 -9.77 31.00 -5.30
N GLU A 211 -8.68 31.75 -5.46
CA GLU A 211 -7.35 31.34 -5.00
C GLU A 211 -7.36 31.32 -3.46
N GLY A 212 -7.55 30.13 -2.84
CA GLY A 212 -7.57 30.09 -1.38
C GLY A 212 -7.79 28.75 -0.67
N SER A 213 -7.78 27.59 -1.34
CA SER A 213 -7.89 26.30 -0.64
C SER A 213 -6.51 25.73 -0.26
N ALA A 214 -6.39 25.21 0.95
CA ALA A 214 -5.14 24.63 1.45
C ALA A 214 -4.83 23.31 0.71
N GLU A 215 -4.00 23.38 -0.33
CA GLU A 215 -3.52 22.20 -1.05
C GLU A 215 -2.26 21.62 -0.37
N MET A 216 -2.26 20.31 -0.05
CA MET A 216 -1.04 19.56 0.32
C MET A 216 -0.09 19.45 -0.90
N LYS A 217 0.73 20.48 -1.11
CA LYS A 217 1.67 20.60 -2.25
C LYS A 217 3.06 20.01 -1.96
N GLY A 218 3.23 18.71 -2.08
CA GLY A 218 4.55 18.09 -2.24
C GLY A 218 5.07 18.24 -3.68
N PRO A 219 6.37 18.56 -3.92
CA PRO A 219 6.91 18.47 -5.27
C PRO A 219 6.83 17.02 -5.76
N GLN A 220 6.38 16.82 -7.00
CA GLN A 220 6.47 15.52 -7.65
C GLN A 220 7.95 15.18 -7.83
N LYS A 221 8.32 13.95 -7.48
CA LYS A 221 9.69 13.46 -7.57
C LYS A 221 9.69 12.14 -8.31
N PHE A 222 10.83 11.85 -8.93
CA PHE A 222 11.02 10.67 -9.75
C PHE A 222 12.25 9.89 -9.30
N SER A 223 12.15 8.58 -9.37
CA SER A 223 13.26 7.65 -9.22
C SER A 223 14.25 7.78 -10.37
N LYS A 224 15.41 7.13 -10.23
CA LYS A 224 16.39 7.03 -11.33
C LYS A 224 15.84 6.28 -12.55
N ASP A 225 14.83 5.44 -12.33
CA ASP A 225 14.15 4.66 -13.37
C ASP A 225 13.09 5.49 -14.12
N GLY A 226 12.84 6.75 -13.71
CA GLY A 226 11.89 7.65 -14.34
C GLY A 226 10.45 7.53 -13.82
N HIS A 227 10.23 6.79 -12.73
CA HIS A 227 8.91 6.60 -12.13
C HIS A 227 8.69 7.50 -10.92
N GLU A 228 7.46 7.98 -10.73
CA GLU A 228 7.05 8.76 -9.58
C GLU A 228 7.36 7.98 -8.30
N GLU A 229 7.96 8.64 -7.30
CA GLU A 229 8.58 7.95 -6.16
C GLU A 229 7.59 7.05 -5.38
N HIS A 230 6.33 7.45 -5.18
CA HIS A 230 5.35 6.59 -4.50
C HIS A 230 5.04 5.36 -5.33
N MET A 231 4.77 5.53 -6.64
CA MET A 231 4.51 4.43 -7.55
C MET A 231 5.71 3.47 -7.64
N GLN A 232 6.93 4.01 -7.72
CA GLN A 232 8.18 3.24 -7.70
C GLN A 232 8.29 2.36 -6.45
N VAL A 233 8.29 2.99 -5.26
CA VAL A 233 8.68 2.31 -4.02
C VAL A 233 7.55 1.45 -3.47
N ASN A 234 6.30 1.90 -3.58
CA ASN A 234 5.16 1.20 -2.96
C ASN A 234 4.58 0.11 -3.86
N HIS A 235 4.81 0.15 -5.17
CA HIS A 235 4.18 -0.74 -6.14
C HIS A 235 5.17 -1.41 -7.09
N LEU A 236 5.87 -0.66 -7.94
CA LEU A 236 6.68 -1.23 -9.03
C LEU A 236 7.85 -2.09 -8.52
N ALA A 237 8.63 -1.58 -7.57
CA ALA A 237 9.76 -2.31 -7.02
C ALA A 237 9.35 -3.55 -6.21
N PRO A 238 8.32 -3.49 -5.33
CA PRO A 238 7.74 -4.69 -4.71
C PRO A 238 7.16 -5.70 -5.70
N ALA A 239 6.52 -5.24 -6.78
CA ALA A 239 5.98 -6.09 -7.84
C ALA A 239 7.09 -6.87 -8.55
N LEU A 240 8.16 -6.16 -8.97
CA LEU A 240 9.34 -6.77 -9.57
C LEU A 240 10.02 -7.76 -8.61
N LEU A 241 10.22 -7.36 -7.36
CA LEU A 241 10.83 -8.21 -6.34
C LEU A 241 10.03 -9.51 -6.14
N SER A 242 8.70 -9.41 -6.07
CA SER A 242 7.81 -10.56 -5.86
C SER A 242 7.87 -11.54 -7.03
N ILE A 243 7.88 -11.05 -8.27
CA ILE A 243 7.98 -11.89 -9.46
C ILE A 243 9.36 -12.55 -9.53
N LEU A 244 10.46 -11.80 -9.37
CA LEU A 244 11.80 -12.35 -9.48
C LEU A 244 12.15 -13.37 -8.37
N LEU A 245 11.48 -13.30 -7.21
CA LEU A 245 11.67 -14.25 -6.11
C LEU A 245 10.78 -15.51 -6.20
N LEU A 246 9.92 -15.62 -7.23
CA LEU A 246 9.06 -16.79 -7.43
C LEU A 246 9.82 -18.13 -7.37
N PRO A 247 11.01 -18.31 -8.01
CA PRO A 247 11.73 -19.57 -7.92
C PRO A 247 12.10 -19.98 -6.49
N SER A 248 12.50 -19.02 -5.64
CA SER A 248 12.78 -19.27 -4.22
C SER A 248 11.51 -19.54 -3.40
N LEU A 249 10.40 -18.86 -3.74
CA LEU A 249 9.11 -19.06 -3.09
C LEU A 249 8.50 -20.42 -3.41
N VAL A 250 8.66 -20.92 -4.63
CA VAL A 250 8.27 -22.30 -5.00
C VAL A 250 9.06 -23.32 -4.18
N ARG A 251 10.38 -23.15 -4.04
CA ARG A 251 11.23 -24.02 -3.21
C ARG A 251 10.85 -23.99 -1.72
N GLY A 252 10.36 -22.86 -1.23
CA GLY A 252 9.91 -22.69 0.15
C GLY A 252 8.41 -22.93 0.36
N SER A 253 7.71 -23.50 -0.63
CA SER A 253 6.27 -23.74 -0.53
C SER A 253 5.94 -24.71 0.63
N PRO A 254 4.85 -24.49 1.39
CA PRO A 254 3.89 -23.38 1.27
C PRO A 254 4.51 -22.04 1.68
N SER A 255 4.42 -21.05 0.78
CA SER A 255 5.08 -19.76 0.94
C SER A 255 4.10 -18.59 0.75
N ARG A 256 4.50 -17.40 1.21
CA ARG A 256 3.60 -16.24 1.30
C ARG A 256 4.26 -14.95 0.83
N ILE A 257 3.57 -14.20 -0.02
CA ILE A 257 3.90 -12.81 -0.37
C ILE A 257 2.91 -11.89 0.35
N ILE A 258 3.40 -11.12 1.32
CA ILE A 258 2.62 -10.21 2.17
C ILE A 258 2.95 -8.77 1.77
N ASN A 259 1.96 -8.09 1.18
CA ASN A 259 2.08 -6.70 0.76
C ASN A 259 1.48 -5.77 1.81
N VAL A 260 2.32 -4.98 2.50
CA VAL A 260 1.83 -3.99 3.48
C VAL A 260 1.26 -2.79 2.74
N ASN A 261 -0.06 -2.70 2.78
CA ASN A 261 -0.84 -1.66 2.14
C ASN A 261 -1.21 -0.54 3.14
N SER A 262 -2.39 0.05 3.00
CA SER A 262 -2.91 1.16 3.79
C SER A 262 -4.40 1.31 3.50
N VAL A 263 -5.18 1.75 4.50
CA VAL A 263 -6.58 2.19 4.30
C VAL A 263 -6.71 3.36 3.31
N MET A 264 -5.61 4.04 2.97
CA MET A 264 -5.62 5.11 1.97
C MET A 264 -5.97 4.62 0.56
N HIS A 265 -5.89 3.31 0.28
CA HIS A 265 -6.35 2.77 -1.01
C HIS A 265 -7.87 2.94 -1.24
N TYR A 266 -8.69 3.07 -0.18
CA TYR A 266 -10.15 3.30 -0.30
C TYR A 266 -10.52 4.62 -0.96
N VAL A 267 -9.61 5.61 -0.95
CA VAL A 267 -9.78 6.90 -1.63
C VAL A 267 -8.83 7.03 -2.84
N GLY A 268 -8.18 5.93 -3.21
CA GLY A 268 -7.28 5.83 -4.36
C GLY A 268 -8.03 5.67 -5.67
N PHE A 269 -7.37 6.05 -6.76
CA PHE A 269 -7.82 5.77 -8.12
C PHE A 269 -6.59 5.59 -8.99
N VAL A 270 -6.59 4.55 -9.83
CA VAL A 270 -5.50 4.28 -10.77
C VAL A 270 -5.95 4.62 -12.18
N ASP A 271 -5.33 5.64 -12.78
CA ASP A 271 -5.45 5.89 -14.22
C ASP A 271 -4.40 5.03 -14.92
N THR A 272 -4.84 3.95 -15.57
CA THR A 272 -3.97 2.97 -16.22
C THR A 272 -3.22 3.55 -17.43
N GLU A 273 -3.68 4.67 -17.98
CA GLU A 273 -3.00 5.39 -19.05
C GLU A 273 -1.95 6.39 -18.51
N ASP A 274 -1.99 6.71 -17.22
CA ASP A 274 -1.11 7.68 -16.58
C ASP A 274 -0.77 7.29 -15.13
N MET A 275 -0.32 6.05 -14.91
CA MET A 275 0.07 5.56 -13.59
C MET A 275 1.22 6.40 -12.98
N ASN A 276 2.01 7.05 -13.82
CA ASN A 276 3.12 7.91 -13.41
C ASN A 276 2.70 9.36 -13.10
N VAL A 277 1.44 9.73 -13.40
CA VAL A 277 0.86 11.07 -13.21
C VAL A 277 1.69 12.16 -13.92
N VAL A 278 2.07 11.90 -15.17
CA VAL A 278 2.90 12.79 -16.00
C VAL A 278 2.15 13.37 -17.19
N SER A 279 0.96 12.84 -17.53
CA SER A 279 0.26 13.22 -18.75
C SER A 279 -0.39 14.62 -18.69
N GLY A 280 -0.42 15.25 -17.52
CA GLY A 280 -1.07 16.54 -17.30
C GLY A 280 -2.61 16.49 -17.23
N LYS A 281 -3.24 15.33 -17.47
CA LYS A 281 -4.70 15.13 -17.34
C LYS A 281 -5.19 15.40 -15.92
N ARG A 282 -4.33 15.14 -14.93
CA ARG A 282 -4.58 15.40 -13.50
C ARG A 282 -3.37 16.06 -12.89
N LYS A 283 -3.60 17.10 -12.07
CA LYS A 283 -2.55 17.73 -11.27
C LYS A 283 -2.09 16.76 -10.18
N TYR A 284 -0.79 16.53 -10.12
CA TYR A 284 -0.19 15.70 -9.08
C TYR A 284 -0.39 16.34 -7.70
N THR A 285 -0.72 15.49 -6.72
CA THR A 285 -0.52 15.76 -5.31
C THR A 285 0.07 14.50 -4.67
N SER A 286 0.82 14.66 -3.58
CA SER A 286 1.40 13.51 -2.88
C SER A 286 0.34 12.49 -2.44
N LEU A 287 -0.84 12.99 -2.02
CA LEU A 287 -1.97 12.13 -1.70
C LEU A 287 -2.41 11.29 -2.89
N VAL A 288 -2.47 11.87 -4.10
CA VAL A 288 -2.85 11.16 -5.34
C VAL A 288 -1.82 10.10 -5.70
N GLY A 289 -0.52 10.42 -5.65
CA GLY A 289 0.54 9.44 -5.92
C GLY A 289 0.50 8.29 -4.91
N TYR A 290 0.39 8.61 -3.62
CA TYR A 290 0.34 7.60 -2.56
C TYR A 290 -0.90 6.70 -2.64
N THR A 291 -2.12 7.27 -2.68
CA THR A 291 -3.36 6.47 -2.70
C THR A 291 -3.48 5.65 -3.98
N GLY A 292 -3.02 6.19 -5.12
CA GLY A 292 -2.91 5.48 -6.39
C GLY A 292 -1.95 4.30 -6.31
N SER A 293 -0.73 4.50 -5.77
CA SER A 293 0.26 3.42 -5.60
C SER A 293 -0.25 2.27 -4.71
N LYS A 294 -0.98 2.61 -3.64
CA LYS A 294 -1.54 1.66 -2.69
C LYS A 294 -2.75 0.89 -3.23
N LEU A 295 -3.53 1.51 -4.13
CA LEU A 295 -4.59 0.81 -4.87
C LEU A 295 -4.00 -0.10 -5.97
N ALA A 296 -3.01 0.39 -6.73
CA ALA A 296 -2.31 -0.40 -7.75
C ALA A 296 -1.69 -1.68 -7.15
N GLN A 297 -1.12 -1.58 -5.93
CA GLN A 297 -0.58 -2.71 -5.20
C GLN A 297 -1.62 -3.82 -4.95
N VAL A 298 -2.86 -3.48 -4.56
CA VAL A 298 -3.94 -4.47 -4.35
C VAL A 298 -4.36 -5.10 -5.66
N MET A 299 -4.60 -4.27 -6.69
CA MET A 299 -5.03 -4.74 -8.00
C MET A 299 -4.01 -5.71 -8.60
N PHE A 300 -2.73 -5.35 -8.57
CA PHE A 300 -1.66 -6.22 -9.04
C PHE A 300 -1.55 -7.50 -8.20
N SER A 301 -1.61 -7.40 -6.87
CA SER A 301 -1.56 -8.58 -5.99
C SER A 301 -2.71 -9.56 -6.26
N SER A 302 -3.88 -9.04 -6.62
CA SER A 302 -5.07 -9.82 -6.97
C SER A 302 -4.89 -10.58 -8.27
N VAL A 303 -4.34 -9.93 -9.30
CA VAL A 303 -4.04 -10.60 -10.57
C VAL A 303 -2.91 -11.62 -10.39
N LEU A 304 -1.86 -11.29 -9.63
CA LEU A 304 -0.78 -12.23 -9.31
C LEU A 304 -1.31 -13.47 -8.59
N HIS A 305 -2.16 -13.27 -7.57
CA HIS A 305 -2.79 -14.37 -6.82
C HIS A 305 -3.53 -15.34 -7.75
N ARG A 306 -4.29 -14.81 -8.72
CA ARG A 306 -5.05 -15.62 -9.70
C ARG A 306 -4.17 -16.27 -10.76
N ARG A 307 -3.10 -15.61 -11.22
CA ARG A 307 -2.18 -16.16 -12.23
C ARG A 307 -1.27 -17.26 -11.69
N LEU A 308 -0.95 -17.24 -10.40
CA LEU A 308 -0.17 -18.30 -9.78
C LEU A 308 -0.96 -19.63 -9.76
N PRO A 309 -0.44 -20.74 -10.31
CA PRO A 309 -1.03 -22.06 -10.18
C PRO A 309 -1.19 -22.44 -8.70
N SER A 310 -2.26 -23.18 -8.37
CA SER A 310 -2.50 -23.63 -6.99
C SER A 310 -1.39 -24.58 -6.51
N GLU A 311 -0.81 -25.35 -7.43
CA GLU A 311 0.29 -26.29 -7.20
C GLU A 311 1.59 -25.59 -6.80
N SER A 312 1.73 -24.29 -7.06
CA SER A 312 2.91 -23.53 -6.64
C SER A 312 2.99 -23.38 -5.11
N GLY A 313 1.87 -23.52 -4.41
CA GLY A 313 1.78 -23.34 -2.95
C GLY A 313 2.08 -21.91 -2.48
N ILE A 314 2.07 -20.92 -3.40
CA ILE A 314 2.34 -19.51 -3.09
C ILE A 314 1.02 -18.79 -2.81
N SER A 315 0.89 -18.28 -1.59
CA SER A 315 -0.20 -17.38 -1.19
C SER A 315 0.21 -15.92 -1.39
N VAL A 316 -0.68 -15.09 -1.95
CA VAL A 316 -0.44 -13.66 -2.15
C VAL A 316 -1.55 -12.90 -1.46
N LEU A 317 -1.20 -11.94 -0.61
CA LEU A 317 -2.15 -11.19 0.18
C LEU A 317 -1.68 -9.77 0.50
N CYS A 318 -2.65 -8.92 0.81
CA CYS A 318 -2.42 -7.56 1.30
C CYS A 318 -2.81 -7.45 2.78
N VAL A 319 -2.14 -6.54 3.50
CA VAL A 319 -2.47 -6.25 4.90
C VAL A 319 -2.59 -4.75 5.13
N SER A 320 -3.49 -4.35 6.02
CA SER A 320 -3.56 -3.00 6.55
C SER A 320 -2.90 -2.96 7.94
N PRO A 321 -1.89 -2.12 8.18
CA PRO A 321 -1.31 -1.93 9.51
C PRO A 321 -2.15 -1.00 10.40
N GLY A 322 -3.26 -0.46 9.88
CA GLY A 322 -4.04 0.59 10.53
C GLY A 322 -3.37 1.97 10.38
N VAL A 323 -3.88 2.95 11.13
CA VAL A 323 -3.27 4.27 11.25
C VAL A 323 -2.17 4.16 12.30
N VAL A 324 -0.92 4.17 11.85
CA VAL A 324 0.28 4.05 12.69
C VAL A 324 0.95 5.41 12.82
N GLN A 325 1.51 5.70 14.00
CA GLN A 325 2.32 6.88 14.26
C GLN A 325 3.55 6.83 13.36
N THR A 326 3.42 7.48 12.23
CA THR A 326 4.52 7.78 11.31
C THR A 326 4.96 9.21 11.59
N ASN A 327 6.18 9.57 11.22
CA ASN A 327 6.77 10.91 11.47
C ASN A 327 6.02 12.09 10.76
N VAL A 328 4.80 11.87 10.29
CA VAL A 328 3.87 12.82 9.65
C VAL A 328 3.69 14.11 10.45
N ALA A 329 3.70 14.03 11.79
CA ALA A 329 3.50 15.20 12.63
C ALA A 329 4.71 16.15 12.72
N ARG A 330 5.91 15.69 12.36
CA ARG A 330 7.15 16.49 12.52
C ARG A 330 7.11 17.80 11.73
N ASP A 331 6.44 17.78 10.59
CA ASP A 331 6.38 18.91 9.64
C ASP A 331 5.04 19.68 9.72
N LEU A 332 4.13 19.33 10.64
CA LEU A 332 2.87 20.04 10.85
C LEU A 332 3.06 21.31 11.71
N PRO A 333 2.19 22.34 11.60
CA PRO A 333 2.25 23.51 12.47
C PRO A 333 2.14 23.15 13.96
N LYS A 334 2.84 23.86 14.86
CA LYS A 334 2.90 23.55 16.30
C LYS A 334 1.54 23.38 16.98
N ILE A 335 0.50 24.08 16.52
CA ILE A 335 -0.86 23.95 17.05
C ILE A 335 -1.54 22.64 16.62
N VAL A 336 -1.25 22.18 15.39
CA VAL A 336 -1.68 20.87 14.90
C VAL A 336 -0.86 19.77 15.56
N GLN A 337 0.43 20.00 15.84
CA GLN A 337 1.26 19.10 16.67
C GLN A 337 0.68 18.96 18.10
N ALA A 338 0.20 20.05 18.69
CA ALA A 338 -0.46 20.03 20.00
C ALA A 338 -1.79 19.26 19.98
N GLY A 339 -2.62 19.44 18.94
CA GLY A 339 -3.79 18.57 18.70
C GLY A 339 -3.38 17.10 18.48
N TYR A 340 -2.25 16.87 17.79
CA TYR A 340 -1.63 15.57 17.60
C TYR A 340 -1.15 14.89 18.88
N HIS A 341 -0.99 15.63 19.99
CA HIS A 341 -0.71 15.05 21.31
C HIS A 341 -1.96 14.50 22.02
N LEU A 342 -3.17 14.82 21.56
CA LEU A 342 -4.44 14.18 22.01
C LEU A 342 -4.81 12.96 21.14
N ILE A 343 -4.31 12.92 19.90
CA ILE A 343 -4.45 11.83 18.93
C ILE A 343 -3.74 10.49 19.28
N PRO A 344 -2.69 10.38 20.13
CA PRO A 344 -2.02 9.10 20.42
C PRO A 344 -2.95 8.06 21.04
N TYR A 345 -4.06 8.48 21.65
CA TYR A 345 -5.06 7.56 22.17
C TYR A 345 -5.73 6.72 21.07
N PHE A 346 -5.71 7.16 19.81
CA PHE A 346 -6.39 6.45 18.71
C PHE A 346 -5.42 5.83 17.71
N ILE A 347 -4.20 6.35 17.57
CA ILE A 347 -3.20 5.88 16.59
C ILE A 347 -2.32 4.77 17.18
N PHE A 348 -2.01 3.75 16.37
CA PHE A 348 -1.11 2.67 16.73
C PHE A 348 0.37 3.08 16.77
N ASN A 349 1.16 2.47 17.64
CA ASN A 349 2.61 2.49 17.52
C ASN A 349 3.09 1.47 16.46
N ALA A 350 4.39 1.47 16.16
CA ALA A 350 4.96 0.58 15.14
C ALA A 350 4.79 -0.92 15.46
N GLN A 351 4.82 -1.30 16.74
CA GLN A 351 4.65 -2.67 17.19
C GLN A 351 3.20 -3.11 16.99
N GLU A 352 2.26 -2.26 17.38
CA GLU A 352 0.83 -2.43 17.11
C GLU A 352 0.54 -2.53 15.60
N GLY A 353 1.21 -1.71 14.78
CA GLY A 353 1.07 -1.75 13.31
C GLY A 353 1.70 -2.97 12.64
N SER A 354 2.59 -3.69 13.31
CA SER A 354 3.23 -4.91 12.79
C SER A 354 2.34 -6.16 12.88
N ARG A 355 1.29 -6.11 13.71
CA ARG A 355 0.47 -7.29 14.07
C ARG A 355 -0.16 -7.97 12.86
N SER A 356 -0.78 -7.22 11.95
CA SER A 356 -1.46 -7.81 10.78
C SER A 356 -0.50 -8.49 9.81
N ALA A 357 0.71 -7.93 9.62
CA ALA A 357 1.75 -8.55 8.80
C ALA A 357 2.34 -9.80 9.47
N LEU A 358 2.59 -9.75 10.78
CA LEU A 358 3.09 -10.89 11.55
C LEU A 358 2.08 -12.04 11.60
N PHE A 359 0.81 -11.74 11.90
CA PHE A 359 -0.29 -12.69 11.83
C PHE A 359 -0.36 -13.34 10.45
N SER A 360 -0.32 -12.53 9.40
CA SER A 360 -0.33 -13.02 8.01
C SER A 360 0.87 -13.90 7.66
N ALA A 361 2.02 -13.67 8.30
CA ALA A 361 3.23 -14.45 8.10
C ALA A 361 3.21 -15.81 8.81
N THR A 362 2.56 -15.90 9.97
CA THR A 362 2.68 -17.07 10.85
C THR A 362 1.41 -17.89 10.99
N ASP A 363 0.23 -17.32 10.77
CA ASP A 363 -1.03 -18.00 11.04
C ASP A 363 -1.33 -19.09 9.99
N PRO A 364 -1.62 -20.34 10.37
CA PRO A 364 -1.84 -21.43 9.42
C PRO A 364 -3.15 -21.30 8.61
N GLN A 365 -4.12 -20.49 9.05
CA GLN A 365 -5.40 -20.31 8.34
C GLN A 365 -5.27 -19.39 7.13
N ILE A 366 -4.19 -18.62 7.03
CA ILE A 366 -4.00 -17.65 5.95
C ILE A 366 -3.90 -18.32 4.57
N PRO A 367 -3.07 -19.36 4.35
CA PRO A 367 -3.06 -20.11 3.10
C PRO A 367 -4.42 -20.72 2.77
N GLU A 368 -5.11 -21.32 3.75
CA GLU A 368 -6.45 -21.89 3.56
C GLU A 368 -7.45 -20.84 3.08
N TYR A 369 -7.43 -19.65 3.67
CA TYR A 369 -8.27 -18.54 3.26
C TYR A 369 -7.91 -18.03 1.84
N CYS A 370 -6.62 -17.96 1.51
CA CYS A 370 -6.18 -17.59 0.16
C CYS A 370 -6.65 -18.61 -0.88
N GLU A 371 -6.58 -19.91 -0.57
CA GLU A 371 -7.04 -20.98 -1.44
C GLU A 371 -8.55 -20.95 -1.65
N LEU A 372 -9.32 -20.68 -0.58
CA LEU A 372 -10.77 -20.47 -0.65
C LEU A 372 -11.14 -19.32 -1.60
N LEU A 373 -10.47 -18.17 -1.49
CA LEU A 373 -10.72 -17.04 -2.38
C LEU A 373 -10.42 -17.38 -3.84
N LYS A 374 -9.36 -18.18 -4.08
CA LYS A 374 -9.01 -18.65 -5.41
C LYS A 374 -10.07 -19.62 -5.96
N SER A 375 -10.56 -20.56 -5.15
CA SER A 375 -11.57 -21.55 -5.56
C SER A 375 -12.92 -20.91 -5.86
N ASP A 376 -13.28 -19.85 -5.13
CA ASP A 376 -14.53 -19.11 -5.30
C ASP A 376 -14.47 -18.09 -6.45
N ASP A 377 -13.37 -18.07 -7.22
CA ASP A 377 -13.08 -17.09 -8.26
C ASP A 377 -13.18 -15.63 -7.79
N TRP A 378 -12.90 -15.39 -6.50
CA TRP A 378 -13.01 -14.07 -5.90
C TRP A 378 -12.09 -13.08 -6.63
N PRO A 379 -12.57 -11.86 -6.96
CA PRO A 379 -11.82 -10.93 -7.83
C PRO A 379 -10.55 -10.36 -7.19
N VAL A 380 -10.42 -10.46 -5.86
CA VAL A 380 -9.35 -9.79 -5.09
C VAL A 380 -8.57 -10.81 -4.27
N CYS A 381 -7.27 -10.61 -4.09
CA CYS A 381 -6.51 -11.41 -3.12
C CYS A 381 -6.99 -11.18 -1.68
N ALA A 382 -6.59 -12.06 -0.75
CA ALA A 382 -6.89 -11.87 0.66
C ALA A 382 -6.41 -10.49 1.16
N PHE A 383 -7.25 -9.83 1.95
CA PHE A 383 -6.92 -8.55 2.57
C PHE A 383 -7.18 -8.63 4.08
N ILE A 384 -6.12 -8.51 4.88
CA ILE A 384 -6.20 -8.63 6.34
C ILE A 384 -6.15 -7.24 6.99
N SER A 385 -7.15 -6.90 7.79
CA SER A 385 -7.21 -5.64 8.54
C SER A 385 -6.24 -5.62 9.72
N GLN A 386 -6.09 -4.44 10.30
CA GLN A 386 -5.24 -4.16 11.46
C GLN A 386 -5.60 -4.92 12.74
N ASP A 387 -6.81 -5.50 12.81
CA ASP A 387 -7.27 -6.37 13.90
C ASP A 387 -7.09 -7.87 13.59
N CYS A 388 -6.29 -8.18 12.55
CA CYS A 388 -5.94 -9.53 12.11
C CYS A 388 -7.14 -10.36 11.64
N ARG A 389 -8.07 -9.74 10.91
CA ARG A 389 -9.24 -10.41 10.32
C ARG A 389 -9.30 -10.17 8.81
N PRO A 390 -9.87 -11.11 8.05
CA PRO A 390 -10.23 -10.84 6.66
C PRO A 390 -11.21 -9.69 6.54
N THR A 391 -10.99 -8.80 5.57
CA THR A 391 -11.89 -7.71 5.22
C THR A 391 -11.87 -7.48 3.71
N ASN A 392 -12.86 -6.75 3.19
CA ASN A 392 -12.90 -6.40 1.77
C ASN A 392 -12.16 -5.10 1.51
N PRO A 393 -11.26 -5.04 0.51
CA PRO A 393 -10.66 -3.78 0.09
C PRO A 393 -11.68 -2.88 -0.62
N SER A 394 -11.22 -1.72 -1.11
CA SER A 394 -12.06 -0.76 -1.82
C SER A 394 -12.85 -1.38 -2.99
N GLU A 395 -14.01 -0.81 -3.31
CA GLU A 395 -14.79 -1.22 -4.50
C GLU A 395 -13.98 -1.12 -5.79
N GLU A 396 -13.15 -0.08 -5.93
CA GLU A 396 -12.31 0.07 -7.12
C GLU A 396 -11.30 -1.07 -7.25
N ALA A 397 -10.83 -1.65 -6.13
CA ALA A 397 -9.96 -2.84 -6.16
C ALA A 397 -10.64 -4.09 -6.72
N HIS A 398 -11.98 -4.15 -6.70
CA HIS A 398 -12.75 -5.28 -7.26
C HIS A 398 -13.01 -5.12 -8.78
N ASN A 399 -12.53 -4.03 -9.39
CA ASN A 399 -12.66 -3.81 -10.82
C ASN A 399 -11.62 -4.66 -11.58
N ILE A 400 -12.05 -5.83 -12.04
CA ILE A 400 -11.21 -6.83 -12.72
C ILE A 400 -10.56 -6.27 -13.99
N ASP A 401 -11.32 -5.51 -14.81
CA ASP A 401 -10.80 -4.93 -16.06
C ASP A 401 -9.65 -3.96 -15.76
N THR A 402 -9.85 -3.04 -14.81
CA THR A 402 -8.80 -2.12 -14.38
C THR A 402 -7.63 -2.88 -13.77
N ALA A 403 -7.87 -3.94 -13.00
CA ALA A 403 -6.80 -4.73 -12.40
C ALA A 403 -5.92 -5.42 -13.45
N HIS A 404 -6.51 -5.96 -14.53
CA HIS A 404 -5.76 -6.49 -15.67
C HIS A 404 -4.96 -5.42 -16.41
N GLU A 405 -5.54 -4.24 -16.62
CA GLU A 405 -4.79 -3.13 -17.23
C GLU A 405 -3.62 -2.67 -16.34
N VAL A 406 -3.82 -2.59 -15.01
CA VAL A 406 -2.75 -2.30 -14.04
C VAL A 406 -1.67 -3.36 -14.10
N TRP A 407 -2.05 -4.64 -14.19
CA TRP A 407 -1.12 -5.75 -14.33
C TRP A 407 -0.22 -5.59 -15.57
N GLU A 408 -0.81 -5.45 -16.75
CA GLU A 408 -0.06 -5.33 -18.02
C GLU A 408 0.85 -4.08 -18.02
N LYS A 409 0.34 -2.95 -17.53
CA LYS A 409 1.13 -1.71 -17.40
C LYS A 409 2.27 -1.86 -16.38
N THR A 410 2.03 -2.58 -15.30
CA THR A 410 3.08 -2.86 -14.31
C THR A 410 4.20 -3.68 -14.93
N LEU A 411 3.88 -4.77 -15.67
CA LEU A 411 4.88 -5.59 -16.36
C LEU A 411 5.69 -4.77 -17.38
N GLU A 412 5.03 -3.91 -18.15
CA GLU A 412 5.68 -2.99 -19.09
C GLU A 412 6.67 -2.05 -18.39
N MET A 413 6.25 -1.44 -17.27
CA MET A 413 7.05 -0.48 -16.51
C MET A 413 8.25 -1.15 -15.82
N ILE A 414 8.06 -2.34 -15.24
CA ILE A 414 9.15 -3.10 -14.61
C ILE A 414 9.98 -3.90 -15.61
N GLY A 415 9.65 -3.84 -16.90
CA GLY A 415 10.45 -4.42 -17.98
C GLY A 415 10.48 -5.95 -17.97
N LEU A 416 9.36 -6.58 -17.61
CA LEU A 416 9.15 -8.03 -17.70
C LEU A 416 8.21 -8.39 -18.86
N PRO A 417 8.42 -9.53 -19.52
CA PRO A 417 7.48 -10.02 -20.53
C PRO A 417 6.17 -10.54 -19.89
N SER A 418 5.11 -10.65 -20.69
CA SER A 418 3.78 -11.08 -20.23
C SER A 418 3.73 -12.52 -19.72
N ASP A 419 4.68 -13.36 -20.16
CA ASP A 419 4.84 -14.78 -19.82
C ASP A 419 5.89 -15.02 -18.71
N ALA A 420 6.29 -13.96 -18.01
CA ALA A 420 7.36 -14.04 -17.00
C ALA A 420 7.00 -14.96 -15.83
N ILE A 421 5.74 -14.99 -15.40
CA ILE A 421 5.33 -15.85 -14.28
C ILE A 421 5.48 -17.31 -14.66
N GLU A 422 4.91 -17.69 -15.79
CA GLU A 422 4.85 -19.06 -16.29
C GLU A 422 6.28 -19.61 -16.41
N LYS A 423 7.17 -18.86 -17.05
CA LYS A 423 8.59 -19.19 -17.17
C LYS A 423 9.29 -19.38 -15.84
N LEU A 424 9.13 -18.44 -14.90
CA LEU A 424 9.80 -18.52 -13.60
C LEU A 424 9.31 -19.68 -12.74
N ILE A 425 8.04 -20.07 -12.87
CA ILE A 425 7.48 -21.24 -12.18
C ILE A 425 8.00 -22.55 -12.79
N GLU A 426 8.16 -22.59 -14.11
CA GLU A 426 8.76 -23.72 -14.84
C GLU A 426 10.28 -23.82 -14.62
N GLY A 427 10.88 -22.84 -13.94
CA GLY A 427 12.31 -22.81 -13.63
C GLY A 427 13.17 -22.24 -14.76
N GLU A 428 12.56 -21.57 -15.73
CA GLU A 428 13.25 -20.84 -16.79
C GLU A 428 13.75 -19.47 -16.31
N ASP A 429 14.85 -19.01 -16.90
CA ASP A 429 15.38 -17.67 -16.67
C ASP A 429 14.56 -16.63 -17.46
N VAL A 430 14.16 -15.55 -16.77
CA VAL A 430 13.48 -14.42 -17.40
C VAL A 430 14.40 -13.21 -17.43
N ARG A 431 14.65 -12.70 -18.64
CA ARG A 431 15.42 -11.49 -18.84
C ARG A 431 14.61 -10.26 -18.42
N CYS A 432 14.94 -9.69 -17.27
CA CYS A 432 14.46 -8.37 -16.86
C CYS A 432 15.26 -7.27 -17.57
N ARG A 433 14.60 -6.22 -18.06
CA ARG A 433 15.28 -5.02 -18.63
C ARG A 433 16.31 -4.41 -17.69
N TYR A 434 16.06 -4.54 -16.38
CA TYR A 434 16.88 -3.96 -15.31
C TYR A 434 17.91 -4.94 -14.71
N GLY A 435 17.98 -6.18 -15.22
CA GLY A 435 19.10 -7.09 -14.92
C GLY A 435 20.39 -6.63 -15.61
N GLU A 436 21.55 -7.03 -15.09
CA GLU A 436 22.84 -6.62 -15.66
C GLU A 436 22.88 -6.96 -17.16
N ARG A 437 23.26 -5.97 -17.99
CA ARG A 437 23.69 -6.28 -19.36
C ARG A 437 24.95 -7.11 -19.20
N GLN A 438 24.89 -8.39 -19.55
CA GLN A 438 26.12 -9.10 -19.92
C GLN A 438 26.72 -8.31 -21.09
N GLU A 439 27.78 -7.55 -20.80
CA GLU A 439 28.66 -6.92 -21.79
C GLU A 439 29.42 -7.97 -22.59
#